data_AF-A0A2N1HZ51-F1
#
_entry.id   AF-A0A2N1HZ51-F1
#
_cell.length_a   1.000
_cell.length_b   1.000
_cell.length_c   1.000
_cell.angle_alpha   90.00
_cell.angle_beta   90.00
_cell.angle_gamma   90.00
#
_symmetry.space_group_name_H-M   'P 1'
#
loop_
_entity.id
_entity.type
_entity.pdbx_description
1 polymer ?
#
loop_
_entity_poly.entity_id
_entity_poly.type
_entity_poly.pdbx_seq_one_letter_code
_entity_poly.pdbx_strand_id
1 'polypeptide(L)'
;MYRRTSKHQKILSKSYTNGVKTESHLEQNVDHQPVWEIPELRRVIEITDFDSGEPIVHKLELYKTDRIDCYDVYVDGAIWKKRIGWSQILAGIRKAMPRRVKE
;
A
#
# COMPACT_ATOMS: atom_id res chain seq x y z
N MET A 1 4.31 -17.83 35.73
CA MET A 1 4.08 -16.37 35.59
C MET A 1 5.42 -15.64 35.72
N TYR A 2 5.74 -14.73 34.80
CA TYR A 2 7.02 -14.01 34.82
C TYR A 2 7.03 -12.91 35.89
N ARG A 3 8.05 -12.87 36.75
CA ARG A 3 8.18 -11.87 37.82
C ARG A 3 8.57 -10.52 37.22
N ARG A 4 7.60 -9.61 37.11
CA ARG A 4 7.85 -8.24 36.65
C ARG A 4 8.56 -7.44 37.75
N THR A 5 9.60 -6.70 37.37
CA THR A 5 10.36 -5.86 38.30
C THR A 5 9.71 -4.47 38.42
N SER A 6 9.93 -3.79 39.55
CA SER A 6 9.44 -2.41 39.78
C SER A 6 9.88 -1.45 38.67
N LYS A 7 11.10 -1.63 38.13
CA LYS A 7 11.62 -0.86 36.99
C LYS A 7 10.76 -1.04 35.74
N HIS A 8 10.35 -2.27 35.44
CA HIS A 8 9.53 -2.58 34.27
C HIS A 8 8.14 -1.94 34.36
N GLN A 9 7.50 -1.94 35.54
CA GLN A 9 6.21 -1.27 35.74
C GLN A 9 6.29 0.25 35.54
N LYS A 10 7.37 0.90 36.02
CA LYS A 10 7.56 2.35 35.85
C LYS A 10 7.77 2.75 34.38
N ILE A 11 8.44 1.91 33.60
CA ILE A 11 8.64 2.16 32.16
C ILE A 11 7.29 2.09 31.43
N LEU A 12 6.49 1.06 31.72
CA LEU A 12 5.16 0.90 31.14
C LEU A 12 4.24 2.07 31.50
N SER A 13 4.18 2.48 32.78
CA SER A 13 3.33 3.61 33.18
C SER A 13 3.71 4.90 32.46
N LYS A 14 5.01 5.15 32.27
CA LYS A 14 5.51 6.33 31.56
C LYS A 14 5.16 6.32 30.07
N SER A 15 5.18 5.15 29.42
CA SER A 15 4.75 5.04 28.01
C SER A 15 3.26 5.29 27.83
N TYR A 16 2.41 4.80 28.74
CA TYR A 16 0.97 5.07 28.70
C TYR A 16 0.65 6.55 28.88
N THR A 17 1.29 7.23 29.84
CA THR A 17 1.06 8.67 30.08
C THR A 17 1.52 9.54 28.92
N ASN A 18 2.58 9.13 28.20
CA ASN A 18 3.06 9.88 27.04
C ASN A 18 2.13 9.72 25.84
N GLY A 19 1.59 8.53 25.59
CA GLY A 19 0.61 8.28 24.52
C GLY A 19 -0.64 9.14 24.67
N VAL A 20 -1.23 9.18 25.86
CA VAL A 20 -2.44 9.99 26.16
C VAL A 20 -2.21 11.49 25.93
N LYS A 21 -1.03 12.00 26.29
CA LYS A 21 -0.68 13.42 26.05
C LYS A 21 -0.54 13.72 24.55
N THR A 22 0.06 12.82 23.79
CA THR A 22 0.19 12.96 22.33
C THR A 22 -1.18 12.92 21.63
N GLU A 23 -2.09 12.04 22.07
CA GLU A 23 -3.46 11.96 21.54
C GLU A 23 -4.23 13.26 21.80
N SER A 24 -4.21 13.78 23.04
CA SER A 24 -4.91 15.02 23.40
C SER A 24 -4.42 16.27 22.63
N HIS A 25 -3.14 16.29 22.22
CA HIS A 25 -2.56 17.39 21.46
C HIS A 25 -2.92 17.31 19.97
N LEU A 26 -3.22 16.10 19.46
CA LEU A 26 -3.67 15.88 18.09
C LEU A 26 -5.12 16.36 17.90
N GLU A 27 -5.97 16.18 18.92
CA GLU A 27 -7.39 16.54 18.88
C GLU A 27 -7.63 18.06 18.83
N GLN A 28 -6.69 18.88 19.34
CA GLN A 28 -6.88 20.34 19.46
C GLN A 28 -6.49 21.16 18.22
N ASN A 29 -5.83 20.57 17.20
CA ASN A 29 -5.32 21.28 16.02
C ASN A 29 -5.83 20.69 14.69
N VAL A 30 -7.09 20.23 14.65
CA VAL A 30 -7.68 19.74 13.40
C VAL A 30 -8.33 20.91 12.66
N ASP A 31 -7.50 21.73 12.00
CA ASP A 31 -7.98 22.55 10.89
C ASP A 31 -8.66 21.59 9.90
N HIS A 32 -9.97 21.73 9.70
CA HIS A 32 -10.74 20.93 8.76
C HIS A 32 -10.36 21.29 7.32
N GLN A 33 -9.18 20.85 6.90
CA GLN A 33 -8.81 20.80 5.49
C GLN A 33 -9.89 19.98 4.75
N PRO A 34 -10.29 20.38 3.54
CA PRO A 34 -11.25 19.61 2.76
C PRO A 34 -10.76 18.17 2.64
N VAL A 35 -11.62 17.22 3.02
CA VAL A 35 -11.31 15.79 2.95
C VAL A 35 -11.06 15.45 1.49
N TRP A 36 -9.80 15.21 1.13
CA TRP A 36 -9.44 14.77 -0.20
C TRP A 36 -10.05 13.39 -0.44
N GLU A 37 -11.10 13.31 -1.25
CA GLU A 37 -11.72 12.04 -1.59
C GLU A 37 -10.83 11.26 -2.55
N ILE A 38 -10.39 10.08 -2.12
CA ILE A 38 -9.57 9.19 -2.94
C ILE A 38 -10.50 8.49 -3.95
N PRO A 39 -10.21 8.59 -5.27
CA PRO A 39 -11.02 7.95 -6.30
C PRO A 39 -10.98 6.43 -6.17
N GLU A 40 -12.06 5.76 -6.60
CA GLU A 40 -12.18 4.30 -6.55
C GLU A 40 -11.11 3.62 -7.42
N LEU A 41 -11.01 3.99 -8.69
CA LEU A 41 -9.88 3.65 -9.53
C LEU A 41 -8.80 4.72 -9.36
N ARG A 42 -7.65 4.33 -8.80
CA ARG A 42 -6.58 5.29 -8.48
C ARG A 42 -5.58 5.45 -9.60
N ARG A 43 -5.25 4.35 -10.29
CA ARG A 43 -4.24 4.31 -11.35
C ARG A 43 -4.56 3.20 -12.34
N VAL A 44 -4.08 3.37 -13.56
CA VAL A 44 -4.05 2.33 -14.60
C VAL A 44 -2.61 2.26 -15.11
N ILE A 45 -2.10 1.04 -15.29
CA ILE A 45 -0.84 0.78 -15.98
C ILE A 45 -1.22 0.00 -17.24
N GLU A 46 -0.93 0.57 -18.39
CA GLU A 46 -1.12 -0.10 -19.68
C GLU A 46 0.24 -0.40 -20.27
N ILE A 47 0.45 -1.65 -20.69
CA ILE A 47 1.70 -2.10 -21.30
C ILE A 47 1.36 -2.76 -22.62
N THR A 48 1.86 -2.18 -23.71
CA THR A 48 1.77 -2.76 -25.04
C THR A 48 3.08 -3.44 -25.39
N ASP A 49 3.07 -4.76 -25.45
CA ASP A 49 4.20 -5.61 -25.83
C ASP A 49 4.17 -5.85 -27.36
N PHE A 50 5.32 -5.71 -28.00
CA PHE A 50 5.51 -5.94 -29.44
C PHE A 50 6.45 -7.12 -29.73
N ASP A 51 6.96 -7.80 -28.70
CA ASP A 51 7.96 -8.87 -28.83
C ASP A 51 7.43 -10.14 -29.51
N SER A 52 6.11 -10.28 -29.68
CA SER A 52 5.44 -11.37 -30.40
C SER A 52 5.20 -11.10 -31.89
N GLY A 53 5.57 -9.92 -32.40
CA GLY A 53 5.26 -9.48 -33.76
C GLY A 53 3.86 -8.89 -33.92
N GLU A 54 2.90 -9.33 -33.12
CA GLU A 54 1.61 -8.65 -32.92
C GLU A 54 1.59 -7.90 -31.58
N PRO A 55 0.97 -6.70 -31.54
CA PRO A 55 0.86 -5.91 -30.30
C PRO A 55 -0.11 -6.56 -29.32
N ILE A 56 0.38 -6.89 -28.13
CA ILE A 56 -0.41 -7.41 -27.01
C ILE A 56 -0.52 -6.32 -25.94
N VAL A 57 -1.74 -5.95 -25.57
CA VAL A 57 -1.98 -4.94 -24.53
C VAL A 57 -2.35 -5.62 -23.22
N HIS A 58 -1.60 -5.35 -22.17
CA HIS A 58 -1.90 -5.73 -20.79
C HIS A 58 -2.33 -4.50 -19.99
N LYS A 59 -3.52 -4.55 -19.41
CA LYS A 59 -4.07 -3.46 -18.61
C LYS A 59 -4.15 -3.86 -17.15
N LEU A 60 -3.45 -3.13 -16.29
CA LEU A 60 -3.52 -3.28 -14.84
C LEU A 60 -4.31 -2.12 -14.24
N GLU A 61 -5.41 -2.41 -13.56
CA GLU A 61 -6.28 -1.43 -12.91
C GLU A 61 -6.08 -1.50 -11.39
N LEU A 62 -5.71 -0.38 -10.78
CA LEU A 62 -5.34 -0.29 -9.37
C LEU A 62 -6.42 0.47 -8.60
N TYR A 63 -7.27 -0.26 -7.91
CA TYR A 63 -8.37 0.26 -7.12
C TYR A 63 -7.94 0.63 -5.71
N LYS A 64 -8.67 1.56 -5.08
CA LYS A 64 -8.42 1.97 -3.70
C LYS A 64 -8.71 0.83 -2.73
N THR A 65 -8.04 0.90 -1.59
CA THR A 65 -8.25 -0.02 -0.46
C THR A 65 -8.37 0.81 0.83
N ASP A 66 -8.53 0.14 1.96
CA ASP A 66 -8.49 0.74 3.30
C ASP A 66 -7.15 1.43 3.61
N ARG A 67 -6.07 1.05 2.90
CA ARG A 67 -4.72 1.56 3.10
C ARG A 67 -4.24 2.37 1.89
N ILE A 68 -3.85 3.63 2.11
CA ILE A 68 -3.54 4.60 1.04
C ILE A 68 -2.31 4.25 0.19
N ASP A 69 -1.42 3.38 0.66
CA ASP A 69 -0.23 2.92 -0.09
C ASP A 69 -0.45 1.55 -0.78
N CYS A 70 -1.65 0.99 -0.70
CA CYS A 70 -2.02 -0.32 -1.23
C CYS A 70 -3.19 -0.24 -2.22
N TYR A 71 -3.27 -1.25 -3.07
CA TYR A 71 -4.24 -1.32 -4.17
C TYR A 71 -4.85 -2.72 -4.29
N ASP A 72 -6.09 -2.78 -4.75
CA ASP A 72 -6.66 -4.00 -5.31
C ASP A 72 -6.40 -3.97 -6.82
N VAL A 73 -5.62 -4.94 -7.30
CA VAL A 73 -5.09 -4.93 -8.67
C VAL A 73 -5.82 -5.95 -9.52
N TYR A 74 -6.38 -5.47 -10.61
CA TYR A 74 -6.97 -6.28 -11.68
C TYR A 74 -6.04 -6.25 -12.88
N VAL A 75 -5.91 -7.37 -13.57
CA VAL A 75 -5.15 -7.51 -14.81
C VAL A 75 -6.13 -8.02 -15.85
N ASP A 76 -6.34 -7.26 -16.92
CA ASP A 76 -7.26 -7.59 -18.01
C ASP A 76 -8.67 -7.97 -17.50
N GLY A 77 -9.14 -7.25 -16.47
CA GLY A 77 -10.44 -7.46 -15.83
C GLY A 77 -10.50 -8.56 -14.76
N ALA A 78 -9.45 -9.37 -14.61
CA ALA A 78 -9.38 -10.43 -13.61
C ALA A 78 -8.62 -9.97 -12.37
N ILE A 79 -9.10 -10.32 -11.17
CA ILE A 79 -8.41 -9.95 -9.94
C ILE A 79 -7.08 -10.69 -9.82
N TRP A 80 -5.98 -9.95 -9.75
CA TRP A 80 -4.66 -10.52 -9.57
C TRP A 80 -4.30 -10.62 -8.09
N LYS A 81 -4.41 -9.51 -7.36
CA LYS A 81 -4.09 -9.47 -5.92
C LYS A 81 -4.76 -8.30 -5.22
N LYS A 82 -5.27 -8.56 -4.01
CA LYS A 82 -5.82 -7.54 -3.12
C LYS A 82 -4.75 -6.94 -2.21
N ARG A 83 -4.94 -5.68 -1.80
CA ARG A 83 -4.13 -4.97 -0.81
C ARG A 83 -2.62 -5.11 -1.06
N ILE A 84 -2.19 -4.88 -2.29
CA ILE A 84 -0.79 -4.97 -2.71
C ILE A 84 -0.16 -3.58 -2.84
N GLY A 85 1.05 -3.41 -2.32
CA GLY A 85 1.81 -2.17 -2.43
C GLY A 85 2.56 -2.06 -3.77
N TRP A 86 2.93 -0.82 -4.12
CA TRP A 86 3.57 -0.49 -5.41
C TRP A 86 4.81 -1.32 -5.74
N SER A 87 5.69 -1.57 -4.75
CA SER A 87 6.90 -2.36 -4.95
C SER A 87 6.63 -3.80 -5.41
N GLN A 88 5.58 -4.42 -4.88
CA GLN A 88 5.16 -5.77 -5.24
C GLN A 88 4.48 -5.80 -6.62
N ILE A 89 3.74 -4.75 -6.98
CA ILE A 89 3.17 -4.58 -8.33
C ILE A 89 4.31 -4.53 -9.35
N LEU A 90 5.30 -3.65 -9.15
CA LEU A 90 6.47 -3.56 -10.03
C LEU A 90 7.27 -4.86 -10.10
N ALA A 91 7.40 -5.58 -8.98
CA ALA A 91 8.05 -6.89 -8.96
C ALA A 91 7.27 -7.93 -9.76
N GLY A 92 5.94 -7.89 -9.73
CA GLY A 92 5.07 -8.74 -10.56
C GLY A 92 5.25 -8.46 -12.05
N ILE A 93 5.20 -7.18 -12.44
CA ILE A 93 5.44 -6.75 -13.83
C ILE A 93 6.82 -7.23 -14.30
N ARG A 94 7.86 -6.99 -13.51
CA ARG A 94 9.23 -7.47 -13.81
C ARG A 94 9.29 -8.98 -14.05
N LYS A 95 8.52 -9.77 -13.29
CA LYS A 95 8.51 -11.25 -13.44
C LYS A 95 7.75 -11.68 -14.69
N ALA A 96 6.68 -10.97 -15.04
CA ALA A 96 5.88 -11.25 -16.23
C ALA A 96 6.63 -10.88 -17.52
N MET A 97 7.56 -9.93 -17.46
CA MET A 97 8.36 -9.44 -18.60
C MET A 97 9.84 -9.81 -18.41
N PRO A 98 10.21 -11.10 -18.57
CA PRO A 98 11.60 -11.54 -18.43
C PRO A 98 12.47 -10.97 -19.55
N ARG A 99 13.75 -10.73 -19.24
CA ARG A 99 14.71 -10.34 -20.27
C ARG A 99 14.87 -11.48 -21.27
N ARG A 100 14.68 -11.19 -22.55
CA ARG A 100 15.06 -12.11 -23.63
C ARG A 100 16.55 -11.97 -23.91
N VAL A 101 17.23 -13.09 -24.12
CA VAL A 101 18.61 -13.11 -24.63
C VAL A 101 18.53 -12.94 -26.14
N LYS A 102 19.44 -12.14 -26.74
CA LYS A 102 19.56 -12.11 -28.20
C LYS A 102 20.03 -13.48 -28.69
N GLU A 103 19.29 -14.08 -29.61
CA GLU A 103 19.79 -15.20 -30.42
C GLU A 103 20.94 -14.74 -31.34
#